data_AF-A0A1B8HT50-F1
#
_entry.id   AF-A0A1B8HT50-F1
#
_cell.length_a   1.000
_cell.length_b   1.000
_cell.length_c   1.000
_cell.angle_alpha   90.00
_cell.angle_beta   90.00
_cell.angle_gamma   90.00
#
_symmetry.space_group_name_H-M   'P 1'
#
loop_
_entity.id
_entity.type
_entity.pdbx_description
1 polymer ?
#
loop_
_entity_poly.entity_id
_entity_poly.type
_entity_poly.pdbx_seq_one_letter_code
_entity_poly.pdbx_strand_id
1 'polypeptide(L)' 'MNIGDLDPVVQCEILRLAHNYAINRRELLSRDKKQPREESEWYGDQITEATKKMLSLYE' A
#
# COMPACT_ATOMS: atom_id res chain seq x y z
N MET A 1 -2.68 7.05 -14.32
CA MET A 1 -4.07 6.49 -14.24
C MET A 1 -4.57 6.55 -12.79
N ASN A 2 -5.84 6.85 -12.48
CA ASN A 2 -6.35 6.78 -11.10
C ASN A 2 -6.97 5.41 -10.78
N ILE A 3 -6.97 5.00 -9.51
CA ILE A 3 -7.59 3.72 -9.11
C ILE A 3 -9.09 3.68 -9.42
N GLY A 4 -9.79 4.81 -9.30
CA GLY A 4 -11.22 4.91 -9.60
C GLY A 4 -11.57 4.70 -11.08
N ASP A 5 -10.57 4.77 -11.97
CA ASP A 5 -10.75 4.55 -13.41
C ASP A 5 -10.74 3.05 -13.78
N LEU A 6 -10.39 2.17 -12.84
CA LEU A 6 -10.24 0.74 -13.08
C LEU A 6 -11.54 -0.04 -12.83
N ASP A 7 -11.64 -1.24 -13.40
CA ASP A 7 -12.71 -2.18 -13.06
C ASP A 7 -12.70 -2.48 -11.54
N PRO A 8 -13.87 -2.56 -10.87
CA PRO A 8 -13.95 -2.81 -9.43
C PRO A 8 -13.17 -4.05 -8.94
N VAL A 9 -13.07 -5.11 -9.75
CA VAL A 9 -12.28 -6.29 -9.41
C VAL A 9 -10.80 -5.94 -9.34
N VAL A 10 -10.31 -5.15 -10.30
CA VAL A 10 -8.92 -4.67 -10.32
C VAL A 10 -8.67 -3.70 -9.18
N GLN A 11 -9.63 -2.81 -8.86
CA GLN A 11 -9.52 -1.91 -7.70
C GLN A 11 -9.33 -2.70 -6.40
N CYS A 12 -10.18 -3.70 -6.17
CA CYS A 12 -10.09 -4.57 -4.99
C CYS A 12 -8.74 -5.28 -4.91
N GLU A 13 -8.24 -5.80 -6.04
CA GLU A 13 -6.97 -6.52 -6.05
C GLU A 13 -5.78 -5.59 -5.77
N ILE A 14 -5.77 -4.37 -6.33
CA ILE A 14 -4.74 -3.37 -6.04
C ILE A 14 -4.75 -3.02 -4.55
N LEU A 15 -5.92 -2.79 -3.95
CA LEU A 15 -6.02 -2.48 -2.53
C LEU A 15 -5.57 -3.65 -1.65
N ARG A 16 -5.90 -4.89 -2.04
CA ARG A 16 -5.44 -6.11 -1.35
C ARG A 16 -3.92 -6.24 -1.39
N LEU A 17 -3.30 -6.00 -2.54
CA LEU A 17 -1.86 -6.04 -2.71
C LEU A 17 -1.17 -4.90 -1.94
N ALA A 18 -1.75 -3.70 -1.94
CA ALA A 18 -1.26 -2.56 -1.16
C ALA A 18 -1.29 -2.86 0.35
N HIS A 19 -2.36 -3.50 0.84
CA HIS A 19 -2.47 -3.96 2.22
C HIS A 19 -1.36 -4.96 2.59
N ASN A 20 -1.13 -5.97 1.75
CA ASN A 20 -0.06 -6.94 1.97
C ASN A 20 1.32 -6.29 1.97
N TYR A 21 1.53 -5.30 1.09
CA TYR A 21 2.77 -4.51 1.07
C TYR A 21 2.98 -3.77 2.41
N ALA A 22 1.95 -3.12 2.93
CA ALA A 22 2.02 -2.40 4.20
C ALA A 22 2.35 -3.36 5.37
N ILE A 23 1.72 -4.54 5.43
CA ILE A 23 2.04 -5.57 6.42
C ILE A 23 3.51 -5.98 6.34
N ASN A 24 4.00 -6.32 5.14
CA ASN A 24 5.40 -6.72 4.96
C ASN A 24 6.38 -5.62 5.40
N ARG A 25 6.06 -4.35 5.11
CA ARG A 25 6.87 -3.20 5.56
C ARG A 25 6.85 -3.08 7.08
N ARG A 26 5.71 -3.35 7.72
CA ARG A 26 5.57 -3.30 9.17
C ARG A 26 6.41 -4.37 9.86
N GLU A 27 6.44 -5.57 9.29
CA GLU A 27 7.29 -6.66 9.75
C GLU A 27 8.77 -6.30 9.65
N LEU A 28 9.20 -5.69 8.54
CA LEU A 28 10.58 -5.22 8.37
C LEU A 28 10.97 -4.17 9.42
N LEU A 29 10.09 -3.19 9.70
CA LEU A 29 10.32 -2.22 10.76
C LEU A 29 10.45 -2.88 12.13
N SER A 30 9.59 -3.88 12.41
CA SER A 30 9.64 -4.65 13.65
C SER A 30 10.97 -5.40 13.82
N ARG A 31 11.48 -6.02 12.74
CA ARG A 31 12.80 -6.67 12.72
C ARG A 31 13.93 -5.69 13.03
N ASP A 32 13.82 -4.46 12.55
CA ASP A 32 14.77 -3.37 12.83
C ASP A 32 14.57 -2.70 14.20
N LYS A 33 13.65 -3.19 15.04
CA LYS A 33 13.24 -2.57 16.32
C LYS A 33 12.75 -1.12 16.15
N LYS A 34 12.20 -0.79 14.99
CA LYS A 34 11.60 0.51 14.69
C LYS A 34 10.09 0.41 14.78
N GLN A 35 9.46 1.53 15.14
CA GLN A 35 8.02 1.68 15.08
C GLN A 35 7.69 2.99 14.37
N PRO A 36 6.59 3.03 13.60
CA PRO A 36 6.04 4.29 13.11
C PRO A 36 5.69 5.21 14.29
N ARG A 37 5.80 6.53 14.10
CA ARG A 37 5.37 7.49 15.12
C ARG A 37 3.85 7.47 15.30
N GLU A 38 3.13 7.41 14.18
CA GLU A 38 1.67 7.30 14.11
C GLU A 38 1.32 6.15 13.17
N GLU A 39 0.82 5.04 13.72
CA GLU A 39 0.62 3.80 12.97
C GLU A 39 -0.45 3.95 11.87
N SER A 40 -1.54 4.69 12.15
CA SER A 40 -2.63 4.86 11.18
C SER A 40 -2.22 5.73 9.99
N GLU A 41 -1.49 6.81 10.25
CA GLU A 41 -0.99 7.70 9.19
C GLU A 41 0.05 6.96 8.34
N TRP A 42 1.00 6.30 9.00
CA TRP A 42 2.03 5.50 8.32
C TRP A 42 1.43 4.39 7.44
N TYR A 43 0.41 3.69 7.94
CA TYR A 43 -0.29 2.68 7.16
C TYR A 43 -0.98 3.29 5.93
N GLY A 44 -1.69 4.41 6.10
CA GLY A 44 -2.31 5.15 4.99
C GLY A 44 -1.29 5.56 3.92
N ASP A 45 -0.11 6.02 4.33
CA ASP A 45 0.99 6.36 3.42
C ASP A 45 1.50 5.13 2.68
N GLN A 46 1.68 3.98 3.36
CA GLN A 46 2.14 2.75 2.71
C GLN A 46 1.12 2.25 1.67
N ILE A 47 -0.18 2.32 1.98
CA ILE A 47 -1.24 1.98 1.03
C ILE A 47 -1.16 2.89 -0.19
N THR A 48 -1.15 4.21 0.04
CA THR A 48 -1.12 5.21 -1.04
C THR A 48 0.08 5.04 -1.96
N GLU A 49 1.27 4.84 -1.39
CA GLU A 49 2.49 4.62 -2.16
C GLU A 49 2.47 3.30 -2.94
N ALA A 50 1.97 2.22 -2.34
CA ALA A 50 1.85 0.94 -3.02
C ALA A 50 0.86 1.02 -4.19
N THR A 51 -0.30 1.66 -3.98
CA THR A 51 -1.30 1.88 -5.02
C THR A 51 -0.72 2.70 -6.18
N LYS A 52 -0.04 3.82 -5.91
CA LYS A 52 0.60 4.63 -6.96
C LYS A 52 1.60 3.80 -7.80
N LYS A 53 2.46 3.01 -7.15
CA LYS A 53 3.44 2.16 -7.84
C LYS A 53 2.80 1.09 -8.71
N MET A 54 1.66 0.53 -8.29
CA MET A 54 0.93 -0.44 -9.10
C MET A 54 0.26 0.24 -10.29
N LEU A 55 -0.34 1.41 -10.08
CA LEU A 55 -0.96 2.19 -11.16
C LEU A 55 0.06 2.63 -12.22
N SER A 56 1.30 2.95 -11.83
CA SER A 56 2.36 3.29 -12.79
C SER A 56 2.82 2.11 -13.67
N LEU A 57 2.43 0.86 -13.36
CA LEU A 57 2.71 -0.29 -14.24
C LEU A 57 1.76 -0.37 -15.43
N TYR A 58 0.67 0.39 -15.40
CA TYR A 58 -0.32 0.49 -16.47
C TYR A 58 -0.07 1.70 -17.39
N GLU A 59 1.02 2.45 -17.16
CA GLU A 59 1.50 3.56 -17.99
C GLU A 59 2.59 3.09 -18.95
#